data_AF-A0A097ASY2-F1
#
_entry.id   AF-A0A097ASY2-F1
#
_cell.length_a   1.000
_cell.length_b   1.000
_cell.length_c   1.000
_cell.angle_alpha   90.00
_cell.angle_beta   90.00
_cell.angle_gamma   90.00
#
_symmetry.space_group_name_H-M   'P 1'
#
loop_
_entity.id
_entity.type
_entity.pdbx_description
1 polymer ?
#
loop_
_entity_poly.entity_id
_entity_poly.type
_entity_poly.pdbx_seq_one_letter_code
_entity_poly.pdbx_strand_id
1 'polypeptide(L)'
;MKLEFIPLYEVFEKYKRGCPICKVIKDEEKAYCEHLFEDEVLKDPEMYVKIRETNFCHYHLELLNNSYDKLGLAIALKENVTYKLHQITEKQKSLKKKRKKEKKKQKTNALFVII
;
A
#
# COMPACT_ATOMS: atom_id res chain seq x y z
N MET A 1 16.81 3.03 -32.02
CA MET A 1 16.94 2.23 -30.79
C MET A 1 17.54 0.89 -31.18
N LYS A 2 18.70 0.50 -30.63
CA LYS A 2 19.29 -0.81 -30.95
C LYS A 2 18.69 -1.88 -30.02
N LEU A 3 18.44 -3.09 -30.53
CA LEU A 3 17.81 -4.20 -29.80
C LEU A 3 18.57 -4.58 -28.52
N GLU A 4 19.88 -4.42 -28.53
CA GLU A 4 20.81 -4.65 -27.42
C GLU A 4 20.55 -3.76 -26.18
N PHE A 5 19.77 -2.68 -26.29
CA PHE A 5 19.37 -1.85 -25.13
C PHE A 5 18.05 -2.28 -24.48
N ILE A 6 17.41 -3.34 -24.97
CA ILE A 6 16.22 -3.91 -24.36
C ILE A 6 16.69 -4.95 -23.33
N PRO A 7 16.31 -4.84 -22.04
CA PRO A 7 16.68 -5.83 -21.01
C PRO A 7 16.35 -7.28 -21.39
N LEU A 8 15.32 -7.47 -22.22
CA LEU A 8 14.97 -8.77 -22.79
C LEU A 8 16.09 -9.36 -23.65
N TYR A 9 16.83 -8.58 -24.44
CA TYR A 9 17.82 -9.11 -25.37
C TYR A 9 18.94 -9.85 -24.61
N GLU A 10 19.47 -9.24 -23.56
CA GLU A 10 20.51 -9.83 -22.72
C GLU A 10 20.03 -11.11 -22.02
N VAL A 11 18.80 -11.11 -21.49
CA VAL A 11 18.26 -12.30 -20.82
C VAL A 11 18.07 -13.44 -21.81
N PHE A 12 17.60 -13.18 -23.03
CA PHE A 12 17.46 -14.24 -24.05
C PHE A 12 18.82 -14.79 -24.53
N GLU A 13 19.89 -14.01 -24.51
CA GLU A 13 21.24 -14.50 -24.81
C GLU A 13 21.89 -15.27 -23.65
N LYS A 14 21.74 -14.79 -22.40
CA LYS A 14 22.48 -15.31 -21.24
C LYS A 14 21.72 -16.35 -20.42
N TYR A 15 20.39 -16.32 -20.43
CA TYR A 15 19.56 -17.22 -19.62
C TYR A 15 19.29 -18.55 -20.34
N LYS A 16 20.09 -19.57 -19.99
CA LYS A 16 20.15 -20.83 -20.75
C LYS A 16 19.04 -21.85 -20.44
N ARG A 17 18.24 -21.66 -19.38
CA ARG A 17 17.20 -22.62 -18.96
C ARG A 17 16.03 -21.91 -18.29
N GLY A 18 14.80 -22.34 -18.60
CA GLY A 18 13.57 -21.77 -18.06
C GLY A 18 12.97 -20.71 -18.99
N CYS A 19 11.92 -20.02 -18.53
CA CYS A 19 11.28 -18.96 -19.30
C CYS A 19 12.03 -17.61 -19.08
N PRO A 20 12.63 -17.02 -20.13
CA PRO A 20 13.36 -15.75 -20.00
C PRO A 20 12.47 -14.58 -19.60
N ILE A 21 11.18 -14.60 -19.99
CA ILE A 21 10.22 -13.56 -19.58
C ILE A 21 10.00 -13.61 -18.06
N CYS A 22 9.80 -14.81 -17.50
CA CYS A 22 9.65 -14.98 -16.05
C CYS A 22 10.91 -14.53 -15.30
N LYS A 23 12.10 -14.74 -15.88
CA LYS A 23 13.37 -14.26 -15.32
C LYS A 23 13.42 -12.74 -15.28
N VAL A 24 13.10 -12.07 -16.39
CA VAL A 24 13.02 -10.59 -16.46
C VAL A 24 12.05 -10.07 -15.41
N ILE A 25 10.81 -10.59 -15.36
CA ILE A 25 9.80 -10.13 -14.40
C ILE A 25 10.31 -10.22 -12.97
N LYS A 26 10.94 -11.35 -12.60
CA LYS A 26 11.47 -11.56 -11.25
C LYS A 26 12.62 -10.62 -10.91
N ASP A 27 13.50 -10.36 -11.87
CA ASP A 27 14.65 -9.48 -11.66
C ASP A 27 14.21 -8.01 -11.54
N GLU A 28 13.30 -7.57 -12.42
CA GLU A 28 12.69 -6.24 -12.36
C GLU A 28 11.91 -6.04 -11.06
N GLU A 29 11.07 -7.00 -10.68
CA GLU A 29 10.33 -6.95 -9.41
C GLU A 29 11.26 -6.79 -8.20
N LYS A 30 12.37 -7.54 -8.18
CA LYS A 30 13.38 -7.44 -7.12
C LYS A 30 14.04 -6.05 -7.12
N ALA A 31 14.45 -5.56 -8.29
CA ALA A 31 15.07 -4.25 -8.43
C ALA A 31 14.12 -3.13 -7.95
N TYR A 32 12.86 -3.14 -8.39
CA TYR A 32 11.89 -2.15 -7.92
C TYR A 32 11.68 -2.22 -6.41
N CYS A 33 11.66 -3.41 -5.81
CA CYS A 33 11.53 -3.55 -4.36
C CYS A 33 12.76 -3.03 -3.58
N GLU A 34 13.96 -3.12 -4.17
CA GLU A 34 15.19 -2.60 -3.57
C GLU A 34 15.25 -1.07 -3.61
N HIS A 35 14.73 -0.46 -4.68
CA HIS A 35 14.78 0.99 -4.89
C HIS A 35 13.53 1.74 -4.38
N LEU A 36 12.46 1.04 -4.02
CA LEU A 36 11.15 1.63 -3.69
C LEU A 36 11.21 2.67 -2.56
N PHE A 37 12.12 2.48 -1.61
CA PHE A 37 12.23 3.32 -0.42
C PHE A 37 13.52 4.12 -0.34
N GLU A 38 14.23 4.24 -1.48
CA GLU A 38 15.37 5.14 -1.55
C GLU A 38 15.01 6.54 -1.05
N ASP A 39 15.99 7.17 -0.41
CA ASP A 39 15.86 8.45 0.29
C ASP A 39 15.12 9.52 -0.53
N GLU A 40 15.32 9.53 -1.85
CA GLU A 40 14.68 10.46 -2.79
C GLU A 40 13.16 10.22 -2.88
N VAL A 41 12.74 8.96 -2.91
CA VAL A 41 11.32 8.56 -2.97
C VAL A 41 10.60 8.89 -1.67
N LEU A 42 11.25 8.69 -0.52
CA LEU A 42 10.67 8.99 0.79
C LEU A 42 10.60 10.49 1.09
N LYS A 43 11.49 11.29 0.49
CA LYS A 43 11.48 12.76 0.62
C LYS A 43 10.49 13.43 -0.33
N ASP A 44 10.05 12.74 -1.37
CA ASP A 44 9.03 13.25 -2.29
C ASP A 44 7.63 13.27 -1.63
N PRO A 45 6.99 14.44 -1.48
CA PRO A 45 5.71 14.53 -0.78
C PRO A 45 4.57 13.78 -1.48
N GLU A 46 4.55 13.74 -2.82
CA GLU A 46 3.49 13.08 -3.57
C GLU A 46 3.58 11.56 -3.43
N MET A 47 4.80 11.02 -3.50
CA MET A 47 5.08 9.61 -3.30
C MET A 47 4.82 9.20 -1.86
N TYR A 48 5.15 10.04 -0.89
CA TYR A 48 4.86 9.75 0.52
C TYR A 48 3.35 9.61 0.79
N VAL A 49 2.51 10.44 0.15
CA VAL A 49 1.05 10.29 0.21
C VAL A 49 0.62 8.97 -0.41
N LYS A 50 1.12 8.62 -1.60
CA LYS A 50 0.79 7.35 -2.25
C LYS A 50 1.18 6.14 -1.40
N ILE A 51 2.38 6.15 -0.82
CA ILE A 51 2.85 5.09 0.08
C ILE A 51 1.88 4.93 1.26
N ARG A 52 1.52 6.03 1.92
CA ARG A 52 0.59 6.04 3.06
C ARG A 52 -0.80 5.46 2.73
N GLU A 53 -1.31 5.74 1.53
CA GLU A 53 -2.67 5.37 1.14
C GLU A 53 -2.77 3.97 0.53
N THR A 54 -1.69 3.47 -0.06
CA THR A 54 -1.65 2.14 -0.70
C THR A 54 -1.41 1.02 0.33
N ASN A 55 -1.10 -0.18 -0.15
CA ASN A 55 -0.74 -1.35 0.66
C ASN A 55 0.05 -2.31 -0.23
N PHE A 56 0.90 -3.12 0.38
CA PHE A 56 1.55 -4.24 -0.30
C PHE A 56 0.76 -5.53 -0.06
N CYS A 57 0.66 -6.39 -1.08
CA CYS A 57 0.15 -7.74 -0.85
C CYS A 57 1.15 -8.54 -0.02
N HIS A 58 0.72 -9.67 0.56
CA HIS A 58 1.57 -10.50 1.41
C HIS A 58 2.92 -10.83 0.76
N TYR A 59 2.89 -11.26 -0.50
CA TYR A 59 4.08 -11.61 -1.27
C TYR A 59 5.06 -10.45 -1.39
N HIS A 60 4.60 -9.27 -1.81
CA HIS A 60 5.47 -8.10 -1.95
C HIS A 60 5.94 -7.56 -0.59
N LEU A 61 5.12 -7.67 0.46
CA LEU A 61 5.55 -7.27 1.80
C LEU A 61 6.67 -8.16 2.32
N GLU A 62 6.60 -9.47 2.07
CA GLU A 62 7.67 -10.42 2.40
C GLU A 62 8.95 -10.11 1.60
N LEU A 63 8.81 -9.82 0.30
CA LEU A 63 9.94 -9.46 -0.55
C LEU A 63 10.63 -8.18 -0.06
N LEU A 64 9.85 -7.13 0.27
CA LEU A 64 10.37 -5.89 0.84
C LEU A 64 10.99 -6.10 2.23
N ASN A 65 10.40 -6.95 3.08
CA ASN A 65 10.95 -7.23 4.41
C ASN A 65 12.29 -7.98 4.35
N ASN A 66 12.50 -8.74 3.28
CA ASN A 66 13.75 -9.44 2.99
C ASN A 66 14.74 -8.59 2.17
N SER A 67 14.35 -7.38 1.73
CA SER A 67 15.25 -6.48 1.01
C SER A 67 16.22 -5.77 1.96
N TYR A 68 17.17 -5.03 1.39
CA TYR A 68 18.17 -4.28 2.15
C TYR A 68 17.55 -3.12 2.96
N ASP A 69 16.58 -2.40 2.38
CA ASP A 69 16.04 -1.18 2.97
C ASP A 69 14.88 -1.42 3.96
N LYS A 70 15.25 -2.01 5.10
CA LYS A 70 14.32 -2.28 6.20
C LYS A 70 13.82 -1.00 6.89
N LEU A 71 14.62 0.06 6.88
CA LEU A 71 14.26 1.33 7.52
C LEU A 71 13.16 2.02 6.71
N GLY A 72 13.35 2.11 5.40
CA GLY A 72 12.36 2.67 4.49
C GLY A 72 11.02 1.94 4.58
N LEU A 73 11.05 0.60 4.60
CA LEU A 73 9.85 -0.21 4.83
C LEU A 73 9.19 0.11 6.19
N ALA A 74 9.96 0.22 7.27
CA ALA A 74 9.43 0.52 8.60
C ALA A 74 8.72 1.89 8.64
N ILE A 75 9.30 2.90 7.97
CA ILE A 75 8.70 4.24 7.84
C ILE A 75 7.39 4.14 7.06
N ALA A 76 7.40 3.48 5.90
CA ALA A 76 6.23 3.29 5.05
C ALA A 76 5.08 2.58 5.81
N LEU A 77 5.40 1.50 6.54
CA LEU A 77 4.42 0.75 7.34
C LEU A 77 3.86 1.57 8.49
N LYS A 78 4.70 2.33 9.19
CA LYS A 78 4.26 3.21 10.28
C LYS A 78 3.23 4.22 9.78
N GLU A 79 3.49 4.87 8.65
CA GLU A 79 2.56 5.84 8.05
C GLU A 79 1.25 5.18 7.63
N ASN A 80 1.33 4.03 6.97
CA ASN A 80 0.18 3.24 6.55
C ASN A 80 -0.75 2.91 7.72
N VAL A 81 -0.18 2.33 8.78
CA VAL A 81 -0.93 1.93 9.97
C VAL A 81 -1.53 3.16 10.65
N THR A 82 -0.75 4.24 10.81
CA THR A 82 -1.21 5.48 11.43
C THR A 82 -2.40 6.09 10.68
N TYR A 83 -2.30 6.15 9.35
CA TYR A 83 -3.35 6.69 8.50
C TYR A 83 -4.64 5.85 8.56
N LYS A 84 -4.52 4.53 8.46
CA LYS A 84 -5.68 3.62 8.53
C LYS A 84 -6.33 3.64 9.91
N LEU A 85 -5.55 3.70 10.99
CA LEU A 85 -6.07 3.85 12.36
C LEU A 85 -6.85 5.17 12.52
N HIS A 86 -6.35 6.27 11.97
CA HIS A 86 -7.05 7.54 11.97
C HIS A 86 -8.40 7.44 11.23
N GLN A 87 -8.42 6.87 10.02
CA GLN A 87 -9.66 6.67 9.26
C GLN A 87 -10.69 5.80 10.01
N ILE A 88 -10.24 4.70 10.62
CA ILE A 88 -11.09 3.82 11.43
C ILE A 88 -11.68 4.60 12.61
N THR A 89 -10.86 5.38 13.31
CA THR A 89 -11.28 6.16 14.48
C THR A 89 -12.33 7.20 14.11
N GLU A 90 -12.13 7.94 13.02
CA GLU A 90 -13.10 8.94 12.54
C GLU A 90 -14.41 8.28 12.10
N LYS A 91 -14.33 7.16 11.38
CA LYS A 91 -15.50 6.38 11.00
C LYS A 91 -16.27 5.90 12.23
N GLN A 92 -15.60 5.38 13.25
CA GLN A 92 -16.23 4.97 14.51
C GLN A 92 -16.95 6.13 15.21
N LYS A 93 -16.35 7.32 15.29
CA LYS A 93 -16.98 8.52 15.84
C LYS A 93 -18.26 8.88 15.06
N SER A 94 -18.19 8.87 13.74
CA SER A 94 -19.32 9.18 12.87
C SER A 94 -20.49 8.19 13.08
N LEU A 95 -20.20 6.90 13.18
CA LEU A 95 -21.18 5.84 13.42
C LEU A 95 -21.83 5.97 14.80
N LYS A 96 -21.04 6.26 15.85
CA LYS A 96 -21.57 6.52 17.20
C LYS A 96 -22.52 7.72 17.21
N LYS A 97 -22.21 8.80 16.48
CA LYS A 97 -23.06 9.99 16.35
C LYS A 97 -24.37 9.68 15.61
N LYS A 98 -24.33 8.91 14.52
CA LYS A 98 -25.53 8.44 13.79
C LYS A 98 -26.44 7.59 14.69
N ARG A 99 -25.90 6.58 15.38
CA ARG A 99 -26.65 5.74 16.32
C ARG A 99 -27.31 6.54 17.45
N LYS A 100 -26.63 7.56 18.00
CA LYS A 100 -27.22 8.46 19.02
C LYS A 100 -28.40 9.27 18.46
N LYS A 101 -28.28 9.80 17.24
CA LYS A 101 -29.37 10.55 16.57
C LYS A 101 -30.58 9.67 16.28
N GLU A 102 -30.36 8.45 15.77
CA GLU A 102 -31.43 7.48 15.50
C GLU A 102 -32.19 7.08 16.76
N LYS A 103 -31.48 6.79 17.87
CA LYS A 103 -32.09 6.50 19.16
C LYS A 103 -32.91 7.68 19.70
N LYS A 104 -32.44 8.92 19.50
CA LYS A 104 -33.19 10.12 19.92
C LYS A 104 -34.47 10.30 19.09
N LYS A 105 -34.41 10.07 17.77
CA LYS A 105 -35.56 10.15 16.85
C LYS A 105 -36.62 9.08 17.14
N GLN A 106 -36.20 7.86 17.47
CA GLN A 106 -37.12 6.78 17.86
C GLN A 106 -37.85 7.10 19.18
N LYS A 107 -37.12 7.63 20.19
CA LYS A 107 -37.74 8.03 21.46
C LYS A 107 -38.76 9.15 21.31
N THR A 108 -38.47 10.17 20.49
CA THR A 108 -39.44 11.25 20.22
C THR A 108 -40.67 10.77 19.47
N ASN A 109 -40.50 9.87 18.50
CA ASN A 109 -41.64 9.31 17.77
C ASN A 109 -42.52 8.42 18.67
N ALA A 110 -41.93 7.63 19.56
CA ALA A 110 -42.69 6.80 20.51
C ALA A 110 -43.51 7.65 21.50
N LEU A 111 -42.99 8.82 21.90
CA LEU A 111 -43.70 9.74 22.79
C LEU A 111 -44.92 10.40 22.12
N PHE A 112 -44.86 10.64 20.81
CA PHE A 112 -45.95 11.21 20.01
C PHE A 112 -47.10 10.24 19.71
N VAL A 113 -46.91 8.93 19.90
CA VAL A 113 -47.95 7.90 19.65
C VAL A 113 -48.78 7.62 20.92
N ILE A 114 -48.35 8.10 22.08
CA ILE A 114 -48.98 7.84 23.40
C ILE A 114 -49.88 9.01 23.84
N ILE A 115 -49.86 10.15 23.14
CA ILE A 115 -50.73 11.32 23.35
C ILE A 115 -51.80 11.33 22.28
#